data_AF-A0A2B4SHR6-F1
#
_entry.id   AF-A0A2B4SHR6-F1
#
_cell.length_a   1.000
_cell.length_b   1.000
_cell.length_c   1.000
_cell.angle_alpha   90.00
_cell.angle_beta   90.00
_cell.angle_gamma   90.00
#
_symmetry.space_group_name_H-M   'P 1'
#
loop_
_entity.id
_entity.type
_entity.pdbx_description
1 polymer ?
#
loop_
_entity_poly.entity_id
_entity_poly.type
_entity_poly.pdbx_seq_one_letter_code
_entity_poly.pdbx_strand_id
1 'polypeptide(L)'
;MAETADDSNDTAREKVVSKGLAKRKYLLEDKDLEGLEFKLKDNPVNKSYAPMKIFKLSEVESVAISKWESMEKLEAELEKRRQQGSKLAERKEEEKRHFWNSEELYEPLKPFMENIELPSERVSSYFKDKRDRKQANESIDSLLECDVILCFCDCLHSIPPDSVARQLLKNFPEARQVDRKTPYNERRKMGHFSWTSSASSEKTIVNLYVVHKWKGVSRRQESSSMISFDALAICLKRLSALISKTVHTDGRPGNSLNIGTYLPYRVDSEMFKRTLEETMEYPVKVYTITNKDSSSK
;
A
#
# COMPACT_ATOMS: atom_id res chain seq x y z
N MET A 1 25.04 35.83 -58.13
CA MET A 1 26.21 36.45 -57.50
C MET A 1 25.77 36.91 -56.12
N ALA A 2 26.17 36.30 -55.00
CA ALA A 2 27.45 35.68 -54.69
C ALA A 2 27.32 34.38 -53.86
N GLU A 3 28.25 33.47 -54.13
CA GLU A 3 28.86 32.43 -53.28
C GLU A 3 29.46 33.05 -51.98
N THR A 4 29.75 32.38 -50.85
CA THR A 4 30.04 30.97 -50.51
C THR A 4 30.13 30.80 -48.97
N ALA A 5 29.96 29.54 -48.52
CA ALA A 5 30.60 28.79 -47.41
C ALA A 5 30.42 29.26 -45.95
N ASP A 6 29.72 28.51 -45.08
CA ASP A 6 30.06 27.20 -44.46
C ASP A 6 30.99 27.36 -43.24
N ASP A 7 30.43 27.15 -42.04
CA ASP A 7 31.15 26.38 -41.03
C ASP A 7 30.19 25.73 -40.02
N SER A 8 29.83 24.49 -40.36
CA SER A 8 29.69 23.33 -39.47
C SER A 8 29.56 23.57 -37.95
N ASN A 9 28.36 23.35 -37.38
CA ASN A 9 28.23 23.11 -35.93
C ASN A 9 27.16 22.05 -35.61
N ASP A 10 27.15 20.98 -36.40
CA ASP A 10 26.31 19.79 -36.17
C ASP A 10 27.17 18.53 -35.90
N THR A 11 28.36 18.73 -35.31
CA THR A 11 29.13 17.63 -34.72
C THR A 11 28.39 17.11 -33.50
N ALA A 12 27.69 15.99 -33.72
CA ALA A 12 27.36 14.94 -32.75
C ALA A 12 27.65 15.32 -31.31
N ARG A 13 26.64 15.83 -30.57
CA ARG A 13 26.72 15.96 -29.11
C ARG A 13 27.29 14.66 -28.56
N GLU A 14 28.54 14.67 -28.08
CA GLU A 14 29.19 13.51 -27.49
C GLU A 14 28.21 12.93 -26.46
N LYS A 15 27.67 11.74 -26.73
CA LYS A 15 26.75 11.10 -25.80
C LYS A 15 27.56 10.83 -24.53
N VAL A 16 27.07 11.34 -23.40
CA VAL A 16 27.73 11.19 -22.11
C VAL A 16 26.88 10.37 -21.16
N VAL A 17 27.53 9.70 -20.20
CA VAL A 17 26.87 8.83 -19.23
C VAL A 17 27.43 9.09 -17.83
N SER A 18 26.55 9.09 -16.82
CA SER A 18 27.00 9.22 -15.43
C SER A 18 27.60 7.92 -14.91
N LYS A 19 28.51 7.99 -13.93
CA LYS A 19 29.06 6.82 -13.24
C LYS A 19 27.99 5.82 -12.81
N GLY A 20 26.93 6.32 -12.16
CA GLY A 20 25.85 5.48 -11.67
C GLY A 20 25.05 4.80 -12.78
N LEU A 21 24.90 5.45 -13.93
CA LEU A 21 24.23 4.86 -15.10
C LEU A 21 25.15 3.86 -15.80
N ALA A 22 26.45 4.14 -15.92
CA ALA A 22 27.44 3.22 -16.49
C ALA A 22 27.46 1.88 -15.72
N LYS A 23 27.59 1.93 -14.39
CA LYS A 23 27.58 0.72 -13.53
C LYS A 23 26.29 -0.10 -13.68
N ARG A 24 25.12 0.57 -13.74
CA ARG A 24 23.82 -0.13 -13.83
C ARG A 24 23.52 -0.69 -15.21
N LYS A 25 23.77 0.09 -16.27
CA LYS A 25 23.40 -0.29 -17.65
C LYS A 25 24.43 -1.22 -18.29
N TYR A 26 25.71 -1.09 -17.94
CA TYR A 26 26.79 -1.87 -18.56
C TYR A 26 27.42 -2.89 -17.60
N LEU A 27 26.83 -3.09 -16.42
CA LEU A 27 27.29 -4.02 -15.38
C LEU A 27 28.78 -3.84 -15.02
N LEU A 28 29.22 -2.58 -15.05
CA LEU A 28 30.59 -2.19 -14.72
C LEU A 28 30.75 -1.94 -13.21
N GLU A 29 31.94 -2.21 -12.71
CA GLU A 29 32.39 -1.93 -11.34
C GLU A 29 33.22 -0.65 -11.30
N ASP A 30 33.58 -0.20 -10.09
CA ASP A 30 34.40 1.01 -9.96
C ASP A 30 35.77 0.84 -10.62
N LYS A 31 36.39 -0.33 -10.47
CA LYS A 31 37.68 -0.70 -11.07
C LYS A 31 37.65 -0.70 -12.61
N ASP A 32 36.51 -1.03 -13.22
CA ASP A 32 36.38 -1.07 -14.67
C ASP A 32 36.35 0.35 -15.27
N LEU A 33 35.99 1.35 -14.45
CA LEU A 33 35.93 2.75 -14.83
C LEU A 33 37.18 3.54 -14.40
N GLU A 34 38.14 2.87 -13.74
CA GLU A 34 39.42 3.48 -13.40
C GLU A 34 40.24 3.73 -14.68
N GLY A 35 40.87 4.89 -14.76
CA GLY A 35 41.65 5.30 -15.94
C GLY A 35 40.82 5.91 -17.08
N LEU A 36 39.49 5.82 -17.06
CA LEU A 36 38.65 6.55 -18.02
C LEU A 36 38.59 8.04 -17.70
N GLU A 37 38.66 8.87 -18.74
CA GLU A 37 38.48 10.31 -18.59
C GLU A 37 37.04 10.65 -18.18
N PHE A 38 36.89 11.59 -17.25
CA PHE A 38 35.57 12.06 -16.82
C PHE A 38 35.55 13.56 -16.55
N LYS A 39 34.37 14.14 -16.72
CA LYS A 39 34.05 15.51 -16.27
C LYS A 39 33.27 15.46 -14.97
N LEU A 40 33.56 16.38 -14.06
CA LEU A 40 32.75 16.57 -12.85
C LEU A 40 31.61 17.52 -13.16
N LYS A 41 30.42 17.20 -12.65
CA LYS A 41 29.22 18.03 -12.73
C LYS A 41 28.51 18.04 -11.38
N ASP A 42 27.89 19.17 -11.03
CA ASP A 42 27.05 19.24 -9.84
C ASP A 42 25.99 18.13 -9.83
N ASN A 43 25.71 17.61 -8.63
CA ASN A 43 24.68 16.62 -8.47
C ASN A 43 23.29 17.26 -8.66
N PRO A 44 22.48 16.77 -9.63
CA PRO A 44 21.20 17.40 -9.97
C PRO A 44 20.14 17.25 -8.86
N VAL A 45 20.35 16.36 -7.89
CA VAL A 45 19.44 16.19 -6.75
C VAL A 45 19.70 17.25 -5.68
N ASN A 46 20.97 17.54 -5.41
CA ASN A 46 21.38 18.55 -4.43
C ASN A 46 22.83 18.97 -4.69
N LYS A 47 23.07 20.27 -4.86
CA LYS A 47 24.41 20.84 -5.10
C LYS A 47 25.39 20.60 -3.95
N SER A 48 24.91 20.37 -2.72
CA SER A 48 25.77 20.08 -1.57
C SER A 48 26.29 18.63 -1.55
N TYR A 49 25.79 17.76 -2.43
CA TYR A 49 26.28 16.39 -2.54
C TYR A 49 27.54 16.32 -3.39
N ALA A 50 28.29 15.22 -3.26
CA ALA A 50 29.48 14.98 -4.05
C ALA A 50 29.20 15.14 -5.56
N PRO A 51 30.09 15.84 -6.30
CA PRO A 51 29.95 16.00 -7.74
C PRO A 51 29.87 14.66 -8.47
N MET A 52 29.05 14.61 -9.51
CA MET A 52 28.84 13.43 -10.34
C MET A 52 29.93 13.34 -11.41
N LYS A 53 30.53 12.15 -11.56
CA LYS A 53 31.43 11.84 -12.67
C LYS A 53 30.63 11.51 -13.94
N ILE A 54 30.98 12.16 -15.04
CA ILE A 54 30.39 12.01 -16.37
C ILE A 54 31.47 11.51 -17.34
N PHE A 55 31.23 10.34 -17.93
CA PHE A 55 32.13 9.67 -18.88
C PHE A 55 31.59 9.80 -20.32
N LYS A 56 32.48 9.64 -21.31
CA LYS A 56 32.06 9.47 -22.70
C LYS A 56 31.39 8.10 -22.86
N LEU A 57 30.26 8.06 -23.57
CA LEU A 57 29.51 6.82 -23.74
C LEU A 57 30.30 5.77 -24.52
N SER A 58 31.03 6.20 -25.56
CA SER A 58 31.83 5.32 -26.41
C SER A 58 32.89 4.55 -25.62
N GLU A 59 33.60 5.22 -24.71
CA GLU A 59 34.63 4.60 -23.87
C GLU A 59 34.02 3.59 -22.90
N VAL A 60 32.88 3.93 -22.29
CA VAL A 60 32.13 3.02 -21.41
C VAL A 60 31.66 1.79 -22.19
N GLU A 61 31.20 1.95 -23.42
CA GLU A 61 30.80 0.85 -24.30
C GLU A 61 31.99 -0.02 -24.70
N SER A 62 33.14 0.56 -25.01
CA SER A 62 34.37 -0.20 -25.28
C SER A 62 34.82 -1.02 -24.07
N VAL A 63 34.79 -0.46 -22.87
CA VAL A 63 35.08 -1.20 -21.63
C VAL A 63 34.07 -2.31 -21.39
N ALA A 64 32.78 -2.05 -21.63
CA ALA A 64 31.73 -3.04 -21.50
C ALA A 64 31.92 -4.20 -22.50
N ILE A 65 32.25 -3.91 -23.76
CA ILE A 65 32.57 -4.92 -24.76
C ILE A 65 33.83 -5.70 -24.36
N SER A 66 34.86 -5.04 -23.83
CA SER A 66 36.05 -5.75 -23.33
C SER A 66 35.73 -6.70 -22.17
N LYS A 67 34.78 -6.35 -21.30
CA LYS A 67 34.40 -7.16 -20.13
C LYS A 67 33.44 -8.29 -20.48
N TRP A 68 32.47 -8.02 -21.35
CA TRP A 68 31.38 -8.94 -21.69
C TRP A 68 31.55 -9.58 -23.06
N GLU A 69 32.65 -9.30 -23.75
CA GLU A 69 33.03 -9.71 -25.11
C GLU A 69 32.14 -9.14 -26.22
N SER A 70 30.84 -8.93 -25.96
CA SER A 70 29.93 -8.28 -26.88
C SER A 70 28.76 -7.60 -26.15
N MET A 71 28.11 -6.66 -26.84
CA MET A 71 26.87 -6.04 -26.32
C MET A 71 25.72 -7.05 -26.19
N GLU A 72 25.70 -8.09 -27.02
CA GLU A 72 24.69 -9.16 -26.94
C GLU A 72 24.85 -9.99 -25.66
N LYS A 73 26.08 -10.34 -25.29
CA LYS A 73 26.37 -11.07 -24.04
C LYS A 73 26.06 -10.23 -22.80
N LEU A 74 26.32 -8.92 -22.84
CA LEU A 74 25.92 -8.00 -21.78
C LEU A 74 24.38 -7.99 -21.61
N GLU A 75 23.62 -7.89 -22.70
CA GLU A 75 22.16 -7.90 -22.66
C GLU A 75 21.62 -9.23 -22.11
N ALA A 76 22.21 -10.37 -22.51
CA ALA A 76 21.86 -11.68 -21.97
C ALA A 76 22.10 -11.79 -20.46
N GLU A 77 23.21 -11.23 -19.96
CA GLU A 77 23.51 -11.21 -18.52
C GLU A 77 22.57 -10.25 -17.75
N LEU A 78 22.22 -9.09 -18.32
CA LEU A 78 21.21 -8.19 -17.75
C LEU A 78 19.85 -8.90 -17.59
N GLU A 79 19.43 -9.60 -18.65
CA GLU A 79 18.18 -10.36 -18.65
C GLU A 79 18.20 -11.49 -17.61
N LYS A 80 19.31 -12.24 -17.54
CA LYS A 80 19.51 -13.27 -16.51
C LYS A 80 19.40 -12.70 -15.09
N ARG A 81 20.00 -11.55 -14.81
CA ARG A 81 19.90 -10.87 -13.50
C ARG A 81 18.47 -10.39 -13.23
N ARG A 82 17.76 -9.91 -14.24
CA ARG A 82 16.35 -9.51 -14.13
C ARG A 82 15.48 -10.71 -13.75
N GLN A 83 15.66 -11.84 -14.41
CA GLN A 83 14.93 -13.08 -14.13
C GLN A 83 15.25 -13.64 -12.73
N GLN A 84 16.53 -13.65 -12.32
CA GLN A 84 16.91 -14.05 -10.96
C GLN A 84 16.30 -13.13 -9.89
N GLY A 85 16.29 -11.82 -10.14
CA GLY A 85 15.65 -10.83 -9.29
C GLY A 85 14.14 -11.09 -9.16
N SER A 86 13.46 -11.42 -10.27
CA SER A 86 12.04 -11.79 -10.27
C SER A 86 11.79 -13.05 -9.43
N LYS A 87 12.54 -14.12 -9.68
CA LYS A 87 12.42 -15.39 -8.94
C LYS A 87 12.63 -15.21 -7.43
N LEU A 88 13.62 -14.42 -7.04
CA LEU A 88 13.87 -14.12 -5.63
C LEU A 88 12.73 -13.29 -5.02
N ALA A 89 12.18 -12.34 -5.77
CA ALA A 89 11.03 -11.56 -5.33
C ALA A 89 9.77 -12.44 -5.18
N GLU A 90 9.52 -13.32 -6.14
CA GLU A 90 8.42 -14.30 -6.12
C GLU A 90 8.53 -15.25 -4.94
N ARG A 91 9.70 -15.87 -4.72
CA ARG A 91 9.94 -16.75 -3.56
C ARG A 91 9.73 -16.03 -2.23
N LYS A 92 10.25 -14.80 -2.10
CA LYS A 92 9.99 -13.96 -0.92
C LYS A 92 8.52 -13.63 -0.76
N GLU A 93 7.76 -13.53 -1.84
CA GLU A 93 6.32 -13.28 -1.79
C GLU A 93 5.53 -14.53 -1.41
N GLU A 94 5.94 -15.70 -1.90
CA GLU A 94 5.38 -16.99 -1.54
C GLU A 94 5.61 -17.32 -0.06
N GLU A 95 6.83 -17.12 0.45
CA GLU A 95 7.15 -17.28 1.88
C GLU A 95 6.30 -16.36 2.77
N LYS A 96 5.97 -15.14 2.29
CA LYS A 96 5.03 -14.25 3.01
C LYS A 96 3.60 -14.77 2.93
N ARG A 97 3.14 -15.25 1.76
CA ARG A 97 1.80 -15.82 1.58
C ARG A 97 1.59 -17.04 2.46
N HIS A 98 2.59 -17.91 2.58
CA HIS A 98 2.57 -19.03 3.53
C HIS A 98 2.28 -18.54 4.96
N PHE A 99 2.91 -17.44 5.37
CA PHE A 99 2.64 -16.87 6.67
C PHE A 99 1.20 -16.34 6.78
N TRP A 100 0.71 -15.64 5.75
CA TRP A 100 -0.64 -15.06 5.76
C TRP A 100 -1.74 -16.12 5.80
N ASN A 101 -1.55 -17.21 5.08
CA ASN A 101 -2.53 -18.30 4.95
C ASN A 101 -2.54 -19.26 6.15
N SER A 102 -1.74 -18.99 7.19
CA SER A 102 -1.80 -19.79 8.42
C SER A 102 -3.15 -19.55 9.10
N GLU A 103 -3.94 -20.60 9.27
CA GLU A 103 -5.21 -20.54 10.00
C GLU A 103 -5.00 -20.20 11.48
N GLU A 104 -3.84 -20.56 12.02
CA GLU A 104 -3.46 -20.29 13.41
C GLU A 104 -3.42 -18.78 13.70
N LEU A 105 -4.01 -18.39 14.83
CA LEU A 105 -3.90 -17.02 15.32
C LEU A 105 -2.48 -16.76 15.79
N TYR A 106 -1.86 -15.73 15.23
CA TYR A 106 -0.56 -15.24 15.68
C TYR A 106 -0.66 -14.87 17.16
N GLU A 107 0.04 -15.62 18.02
CA GLU A 107 -0.04 -15.53 19.50
C GLU A 107 -0.14 -14.10 20.05
N PRO A 108 0.71 -13.14 19.64
CA PRO A 108 0.64 -11.77 20.17
C PRO A 108 -0.65 -11.00 19.83
N LEU A 109 -1.47 -11.51 18.89
CA LEU A 109 -2.74 -10.91 18.51
C LEU A 109 -3.96 -11.61 19.09
N LYS A 110 -3.80 -12.81 19.67
CA LYS A 110 -4.92 -13.53 20.30
C LYS A 110 -5.73 -12.68 21.29
N PRO A 111 -5.12 -11.88 22.19
CA PRO A 111 -5.88 -11.08 23.15
C PRO A 111 -6.83 -10.05 22.50
N PHE A 112 -6.60 -9.68 21.23
CA PHE A 112 -7.46 -8.75 20.51
C PHE A 112 -8.55 -9.44 19.69
N MET A 113 -8.58 -10.77 19.66
CA MET A 113 -9.42 -11.57 18.77
C MET A 113 -10.18 -12.69 19.51
N GLU A 114 -9.97 -12.85 20.81
CA GLU A 114 -10.68 -13.84 21.64
C GLU A 114 -12.15 -13.49 21.86
N ASN A 115 -12.43 -12.20 22.02
CA ASN A 115 -13.76 -11.64 22.20
C ASN A 115 -13.93 -10.38 21.34
N ILE A 116 -15.18 -9.98 21.12
CA ILE A 116 -15.54 -8.66 20.58
C ILE A 116 -16.75 -8.13 21.33
N GLU A 117 -16.71 -6.87 21.73
CA GLU A 117 -17.89 -6.17 22.25
C GLU A 117 -18.63 -5.53 21.08
N LEU A 118 -19.91 -5.86 20.95
CA LEU A 118 -20.80 -5.28 19.96
C LEU A 118 -21.64 -4.18 20.62
N PRO A 119 -21.92 -3.06 19.93
CA PRO A 119 -22.75 -1.98 20.48
C PRO A 119 -24.07 -2.52 21.00
N SER A 120 -24.59 -2.01 22.12
CA SER A 120 -25.92 -2.40 22.59
C SER A 120 -26.98 -2.18 21.51
N GLU A 121 -27.95 -3.09 21.39
CA GLU A 121 -29.03 -2.95 20.43
C GLU A 121 -29.76 -1.63 20.71
N ARG A 122 -29.71 -0.69 19.75
CA ARG A 122 -30.39 0.61 19.90
C ARG A 122 -31.90 0.35 19.91
N VAL A 123 -32.49 0.22 21.10
CA VAL A 123 -33.94 0.04 21.31
C VAL A 123 -34.74 1.30 20.89
N SER A 124 -34.07 2.39 20.52
CA SER A 124 -34.73 3.67 20.23
C SER A 124 -35.56 3.63 18.95
N SER A 125 -36.88 3.68 19.12
CA SER A 125 -37.87 3.94 18.07
C SER A 125 -37.61 5.25 17.30
N TYR A 126 -36.91 6.20 17.92
CA TYR A 126 -36.60 7.52 17.36
C TYR A 126 -35.68 7.47 16.12
N PHE A 127 -34.93 6.38 15.93
CA PHE A 127 -34.08 6.16 14.76
C PHE A 127 -34.72 5.25 13.69
N LYS A 128 -35.96 4.75 13.90
CA LYS A 128 -36.68 4.04 12.83
C LYS A 128 -37.12 5.01 11.72
N ASP A 129 -37.54 6.23 12.07
CA ASP A 129 -38.10 7.20 11.11
C ASP A 129 -37.08 7.81 10.14
N LYS A 130 -35.77 7.68 10.40
CA LYS A 130 -34.73 8.10 9.44
C LYS A 130 -34.32 7.00 8.46
N ARG A 131 -34.68 5.74 8.68
CA ARG A 131 -34.29 4.61 7.81
C ARG A 131 -35.04 4.61 6.46
N ASP A 132 -36.19 5.28 6.37
CA ASP A 132 -37.01 5.34 5.15
C ASP A 132 -36.68 6.53 4.23
N ARG A 133 -35.69 7.38 4.57
CA ARG A 133 -35.23 8.43 3.65
C ARG A 133 -34.34 7.81 2.57
N LYS A 134 -34.88 7.71 1.34
CA LYS A 134 -34.15 7.41 0.10
C LYS A 134 -32.74 8.01 0.11
N GLN A 135 -31.74 7.13 0.02
CA GLN A 135 -30.32 7.35 -0.28
C GLN A 135 -29.94 8.82 -0.55
N ALA A 136 -29.63 9.55 0.51
CA ALA A 136 -29.07 10.89 0.42
C ALA A 136 -27.58 10.83 0.80
N ASN A 137 -26.75 10.79 -0.23
CA ASN A 137 -25.28 10.94 -0.23
C ASN A 137 -24.46 9.92 0.59
N GLU A 138 -23.59 9.19 -0.11
CA GLU A 138 -22.47 8.42 0.44
C GLU A 138 -21.42 9.36 1.09
N SER A 139 -21.80 10.00 2.19
CA SER A 139 -20.91 10.88 2.96
C SER A 139 -20.19 10.08 4.06
N ILE A 140 -19.08 10.63 4.57
CA ILE A 140 -18.40 10.06 5.74
C ILE A 140 -19.31 10.05 6.98
N ASP A 141 -20.22 11.01 7.10
CA ASP A 141 -21.19 11.05 8.19
C ASP A 141 -22.05 9.78 8.20
N SER A 142 -22.39 9.28 7.02
CA SER A 142 -23.13 8.02 6.86
C SER A 142 -22.33 6.78 7.29
N LEU A 143 -20.99 6.82 7.22
CA LEU A 143 -20.10 5.76 7.75
C LEU A 143 -20.02 5.81 9.28
N LEU A 144 -20.01 7.01 9.87
CA LEU A 144 -19.99 7.19 11.32
C LEU A 144 -21.27 6.70 12.01
N GLU A 145 -22.35 6.53 11.27
CA GLU A 145 -23.60 5.95 11.76
C GLU A 145 -23.58 4.41 11.85
N CYS A 146 -22.61 3.72 11.23
CA CYS A 146 -22.50 2.26 11.31
C CYS A 146 -22.15 1.79 12.73
N ASP A 147 -22.64 0.61 13.12
CA ASP A 147 -22.41 0.01 14.44
C ASP A 147 -20.97 -0.52 14.56
N VAL A 148 -20.50 -1.15 13.49
CA VAL A 148 -19.12 -1.63 13.34
C VAL A 148 -18.47 -0.91 12.17
N ILE A 149 -17.30 -0.31 12.39
CA ILE A 149 -16.52 0.40 11.38
C ILE A 149 -15.21 -0.36 11.12
N LEU A 150 -14.99 -0.75 9.87
CA LEU A 150 -13.78 -1.44 9.44
C LEU A 150 -12.75 -0.43 8.90
N CYS A 151 -11.59 -0.41 9.53
CA CYS A 151 -10.43 0.42 9.18
C CYS A 151 -9.31 -0.44 8.61
N PHE A 152 -8.56 0.10 7.65
CA PHE A 152 -7.40 -0.61 7.06
C PHE A 152 -6.10 -0.06 7.64
N CYS A 153 -5.35 -0.93 8.29
CA CYS A 153 -4.13 -0.59 9.02
C CYS A 153 -2.93 -1.33 8.45
N ASP A 154 -1.74 -0.75 8.69
CA ASP A 154 -0.48 -1.41 8.36
C ASP A 154 0.19 -2.05 9.58
N CYS A 155 1.25 -2.82 9.33
CA CYS A 155 2.03 -3.42 10.41
C CYS A 155 2.92 -2.40 11.13
N LEU A 156 3.04 -1.16 10.66
CA LEU A 156 3.97 -0.14 11.18
C LEU A 156 3.25 0.97 11.96
N HIS A 157 2.00 0.77 12.37
CA HIS A 157 1.19 1.76 13.11
C HIS A 157 1.14 3.14 12.42
N SER A 158 1.31 3.12 11.10
CA SER A 158 1.39 4.34 10.30
C SER A 158 -0.01 4.84 10.00
N ILE A 159 -0.14 6.17 9.96
CA ILE A 159 -1.40 6.80 9.59
C ILE A 159 -1.62 6.52 8.09
N PRO A 160 -2.79 5.95 7.70
CA PRO A 160 -3.05 5.71 6.30
C PRO A 160 -2.99 7.00 5.46
N PRO A 161 -2.54 6.93 4.20
CA PRO A 161 -2.46 8.10 3.31
C PRO A 161 -3.86 8.61 2.89
N ASP A 162 -4.89 7.83 3.17
CA ASP A 162 -6.29 8.13 2.85
C ASP A 162 -6.90 9.20 3.79
N SER A 163 -7.70 10.11 3.24
CA SER A 163 -8.33 11.19 4.03
C SER A 163 -9.44 10.68 4.94
N VAL A 164 -10.24 9.69 4.50
CA VAL A 164 -11.29 9.06 5.30
C VAL A 164 -10.67 8.40 6.52
N ALA A 165 -9.63 7.61 6.29
CA ALA A 165 -8.91 6.91 7.35
C ALA A 165 -8.34 7.89 8.39
N ARG A 166 -7.79 9.03 7.94
CA ARG A 166 -7.31 10.08 8.86
C ARG A 166 -8.43 10.69 9.70
N GLN A 167 -9.60 10.92 9.11
CA GLN A 167 -10.76 11.44 9.83
C GLN A 167 -11.29 10.41 10.84
N LEU A 168 -11.37 9.13 10.47
CA LEU A 168 -11.74 8.06 11.40
C LEU A 168 -10.79 7.98 12.61
N LEU A 169 -9.47 8.02 12.38
CA LEU A 169 -8.51 8.01 13.48
C LEU A 169 -8.54 9.28 14.35
N LYS A 170 -9.07 10.40 13.82
CA LYS A 170 -9.31 11.63 14.59
C LYS A 170 -10.56 11.50 15.46
N ASN A 171 -11.61 10.88 14.92
CA ASN A 171 -12.88 10.66 15.63
C ASN A 171 -12.79 9.53 16.67
N PHE A 172 -11.94 8.53 16.41
CA PHE A 172 -11.75 7.34 17.26
C PHE A 172 -10.26 7.14 17.61
N PRO A 173 -9.66 8.03 18.43
CA PRO A 173 -8.25 7.92 18.80
C PRO A 173 -7.90 6.61 19.53
N GLU A 174 -8.85 5.99 20.24
CA GLU A 174 -8.75 4.69 20.90
C GLU A 174 -8.40 3.56 19.93
N ALA A 175 -8.92 3.60 18.70
CA ALA A 175 -8.59 2.60 17.67
C ALA A 175 -7.09 2.61 17.36
N ARG A 176 -6.49 3.81 17.33
CA ARG A 176 -5.05 3.98 17.17
C ARG A 176 -4.26 3.54 18.40
N GLN A 177 -4.80 3.73 19.59
CA GLN A 177 -4.14 3.29 20.82
C GLN A 177 -4.06 1.76 20.88
N VAL A 178 -5.15 1.07 20.51
CA VAL A 178 -5.16 -0.40 20.39
C VAL A 178 -4.19 -0.86 19.31
N ASP A 179 -4.18 -0.21 18.15
CA ASP A 179 -3.22 -0.57 17.09
C ASP A 179 -1.77 -0.50 17.58
N ARG A 180 -1.40 0.55 18.32
CA ARG A 180 -0.04 0.70 18.89
C ARG A 180 0.35 -0.37 19.92
N LYS A 181 -0.63 -1.05 20.53
CA LYS A 181 -0.37 -2.17 21.46
C LYS A 181 -0.06 -3.48 20.74
N THR A 182 -0.38 -3.57 19.46
CA THR A 182 -0.04 -4.74 18.65
C THR A 182 1.43 -4.73 18.21
N PRO A 183 2.01 -5.87 17.83
CA PRO A 183 3.41 -5.93 17.40
C PRO A 183 3.75 -5.00 16.23
N TYR A 184 4.87 -4.30 16.35
CA TYR A 184 5.34 -3.33 15.36
C TYR A 184 6.21 -3.98 14.28
N ASN A 185 5.95 -3.65 13.02
CA ASN A 185 6.64 -4.14 11.83
C ASN A 185 6.61 -5.67 11.67
N GLU A 186 5.69 -6.35 12.36
CA GLU A 186 5.52 -7.79 12.23
C GLU A 186 4.61 -8.09 11.06
N ARG A 187 5.17 -8.66 9.98
CA ARG A 187 4.37 -9.15 8.83
C ARG A 187 3.35 -10.19 9.25
N ARG A 188 3.62 -10.87 10.38
CA ARG A 188 2.74 -11.89 10.95
C ARG A 188 1.39 -11.36 11.42
N LYS A 189 1.31 -10.05 11.61
CA LYS A 189 0.09 -9.32 11.93
C LYS A 189 -0.90 -9.26 10.77
N MET A 190 -0.45 -9.44 9.52
CA MET A 190 -1.36 -9.43 8.38
C MET A 190 -2.36 -10.59 8.46
N GLY A 191 -3.60 -10.38 8.00
CA GLY A 191 -4.66 -11.38 8.10
C GLY A 191 -5.34 -11.44 9.48
N HIS A 192 -4.96 -10.55 10.40
CA HIS A 192 -5.54 -10.43 11.73
C HIS A 192 -6.18 -9.07 11.90
N PHE A 193 -6.87 -8.87 13.02
CA PHE A 193 -7.41 -7.58 13.38
C PHE A 193 -7.22 -7.30 14.87
N SER A 194 -7.38 -6.04 15.23
CA SER A 194 -7.69 -5.64 16.60
C SER A 194 -8.95 -4.80 16.60
N TRP A 195 -9.57 -4.61 17.74
CA TRP A 195 -10.77 -3.79 17.84
C TRP A 195 -10.83 -3.02 19.15
N THR A 196 -11.71 -2.03 19.20
CA THR A 196 -12.03 -1.28 20.41
C THR A 196 -13.48 -0.81 20.36
N SER A 197 -14.10 -0.67 21.53
CA SER A 197 -15.40 -0.03 21.68
C SER A 197 -15.20 1.44 22.03
N SER A 198 -15.86 2.32 21.30
CA SER A 198 -15.92 3.75 21.59
C SER A 198 -17.09 4.02 22.51
N ALA A 199 -16.81 4.25 23.80
CA ALA A 199 -17.85 4.53 24.80
C ALA A 199 -18.65 5.80 24.47
N SER A 200 -18.02 6.80 23.84
CA SER A 200 -18.67 8.07 23.51
C SER A 200 -19.70 7.98 22.39
N SER A 201 -19.54 7.02 21.47
CA SER A 201 -20.40 6.90 20.28
C SER A 201 -21.11 5.56 20.18
N GLU A 202 -20.88 4.67 21.15
CA GLU A 202 -21.36 3.29 21.17
C GLU A 202 -21.03 2.56 19.87
N LYS A 203 -19.78 2.67 19.40
CA LYS A 203 -19.33 2.08 18.13
C LYS A 203 -18.21 1.07 18.36
N THR A 204 -18.16 0.03 17.54
CA THR A 204 -17.02 -0.89 17.53
C THR A 204 -16.14 -0.58 16.32
N ILE A 205 -14.88 -0.21 16.58
CA ILE A 205 -13.91 0.12 15.54
C ILE A 205 -12.93 -1.04 15.41
N VAL A 206 -12.79 -1.57 14.19
CA VAL A 206 -11.96 -2.74 13.89
C VAL A 206 -10.80 -2.32 12.99
N ASN A 207 -9.57 -2.53 13.44
CA ASN A 207 -8.35 -2.33 12.67
C ASN A 207 -8.00 -3.63 11.93
N LEU A 208 -8.26 -3.69 10.62
CA LEU A 208 -7.88 -4.82 9.77
C LEU A 208 -6.45 -4.67 9.29
N TYR A 209 -5.61 -5.67 9.54
CA TYR A 209 -4.20 -5.65 9.17
C TYR A 209 -3.99 -6.28 7.80
N VAL A 210 -4.07 -5.43 6.78
CA VAL A 210 -4.08 -5.86 5.38
C VAL A 210 -3.00 -5.19 4.53
N VAL A 211 -2.19 -4.34 5.17
CA VAL A 211 -1.05 -3.66 4.57
C VAL A 211 0.19 -3.99 5.37
N HIS A 212 1.30 -4.38 4.73
CA HIS A 212 2.55 -4.53 5.48
C HIS A 212 3.08 -3.14 5.87
N LYS A 213 3.29 -2.29 4.88
CA LYS A 213 3.79 -0.92 5.03
C LYS A 213 3.15 -0.03 3.99
N TRP A 214 2.68 1.14 4.40
CA TRP A 214 2.30 2.15 3.42
C TRP A 214 3.54 2.60 2.61
N LYS A 215 3.65 2.19 1.35
CA LYS A 215 4.68 2.72 0.43
C LYS A 215 4.45 4.23 0.21
N GLY A 216 5.46 5.03 0.53
CA GLY A 216 5.47 6.45 0.18
C GLY A 216 5.32 6.64 -1.34
N VAL A 217 4.75 7.78 -1.73
CA VAL A 217 4.51 8.16 -3.13
C VAL A 217 5.83 8.44 -3.86
N SER A 218 6.64 7.41 -4.09
CA SER A 218 7.66 7.50 -5.14
C SER A 218 6.92 7.32 -6.47
N ARG A 219 6.96 8.33 -7.35
CA ARG A 219 6.28 8.43 -8.65
C ARG A 219 6.50 7.24 -9.64
N ARG A 220 7.23 6.19 -9.26
CA ARG A 220 7.68 5.12 -10.18
C ARG A 220 7.01 3.76 -10.00
N GLN A 221 6.10 3.59 -9.04
CA GLN A 221 5.32 2.35 -8.91
C GLN A 221 3.83 2.67 -8.87
N GLU A 222 3.20 2.67 -10.05
CA GLU A 222 1.77 2.95 -10.23
C GLU A 222 0.88 1.70 -10.18
N SER A 223 1.44 0.49 -10.11
CA SER A 223 0.69 -0.72 -10.45
C SER A 223 0.40 -1.73 -9.34
N SER A 224 0.83 -1.53 -8.08
CA SER A 224 0.52 -2.49 -7.01
C SER A 224 -0.55 -1.94 -6.06
N SER A 225 -1.69 -2.65 -5.96
CA SER A 225 -2.64 -2.48 -4.85
C SER A 225 -1.88 -2.47 -3.53
N MET A 226 -2.19 -1.50 -2.70
CA MET A 226 -1.52 -1.31 -1.42
C MET A 226 -1.97 -2.35 -0.38
N ILE A 227 -3.17 -2.89 -0.58
CA ILE A 227 -3.82 -3.89 0.26
C ILE A 227 -3.57 -5.29 -0.31
N SER A 228 -3.25 -6.23 0.57
CA SER A 228 -3.27 -7.66 0.29
C SER A 228 -4.71 -8.17 0.43
N PHE A 229 -5.31 -8.59 -0.69
CA PHE A 229 -6.67 -9.15 -0.69
C PHE A 229 -6.74 -10.50 0.02
N ASP A 230 -5.69 -11.32 -0.04
CA ASP A 230 -5.60 -12.56 0.73
C ASP A 230 -5.67 -12.26 2.23
N ALA A 231 -4.89 -11.28 2.70
CA ALA A 231 -4.93 -10.85 4.10
C ALA A 231 -6.30 -10.25 4.47
N LEU A 232 -6.92 -9.47 3.57
CA LEU A 232 -8.26 -8.95 3.78
C LEU A 232 -9.29 -10.08 3.96
N ALA A 233 -9.29 -11.05 3.06
CA ALA A 233 -10.19 -12.20 3.15
C ALA A 233 -10.03 -12.94 4.47
N ILE A 234 -8.79 -13.21 4.90
CA ILE A 234 -8.53 -13.91 6.17
C ILE A 234 -8.99 -13.08 7.36
N CYS A 235 -8.75 -11.76 7.37
CA CYS A 235 -9.26 -10.87 8.42
C CYS A 235 -10.80 -10.96 8.52
N LEU A 236 -11.47 -10.88 7.37
CA LEU A 236 -12.93 -10.88 7.29
C LEU A 236 -13.53 -12.21 7.75
N LYS A 237 -12.95 -13.36 7.35
CA LYS A 237 -13.41 -14.68 7.84
C LYS A 237 -13.34 -14.77 9.37
N ARG A 238 -12.21 -14.36 9.93
CA ARG A 238 -11.97 -14.39 11.38
C ARG A 238 -12.91 -13.44 12.12
N LEU A 239 -13.09 -12.24 11.58
CA LEU A 239 -14.01 -11.25 12.15
C LEU A 239 -15.46 -11.74 12.08
N SER A 240 -15.87 -12.27 10.92
CA SER A 240 -17.21 -12.82 10.71
C SER A 240 -17.50 -13.93 11.71
N ALA A 241 -16.60 -14.90 11.86
CA ALA A 241 -16.75 -15.98 12.82
C ALA A 241 -16.88 -15.47 14.27
N LEU A 242 -16.09 -14.46 14.64
CA LEU A 242 -16.14 -13.86 15.97
C LEU A 242 -17.44 -13.08 16.20
N ILE A 243 -17.91 -12.29 15.22
CA ILE A 243 -19.18 -11.58 15.29
C ILE A 243 -20.34 -12.58 15.38
N SER A 244 -20.37 -13.63 14.55
CA SER A 244 -21.42 -14.66 14.58
C SER A 244 -21.50 -15.34 15.95
N LYS A 245 -20.35 -15.66 16.55
CA LYS A 245 -20.28 -16.20 17.91
C LYS A 245 -20.85 -15.23 18.95
N THR A 246 -20.47 -13.96 18.90
CA THR A 246 -20.95 -12.94 19.86
C THR A 246 -22.44 -12.67 19.68
N VAL A 247 -22.92 -12.48 18.45
CA VAL A 247 -24.35 -12.27 18.13
C VAL A 247 -25.21 -13.42 18.66
N HIS A 248 -24.75 -14.67 18.47
CA HIS A 248 -25.44 -15.85 18.97
C HIS A 248 -25.46 -15.89 20.51
N THR A 249 -24.33 -15.58 21.15
CA THR A 249 -24.20 -15.56 22.61
C THR A 249 -25.11 -14.48 23.23
N ASP A 250 -25.21 -13.32 22.58
CA ASP A 250 -26.06 -12.21 23.00
C ASP A 250 -27.57 -12.43 22.69
N GLY A 251 -27.93 -13.49 21.96
CA GLY A 251 -29.31 -13.75 21.53
C GLY A 251 -29.86 -12.72 20.53
N ARG A 252 -29.00 -12.02 19.80
CA ARG A 252 -29.38 -10.98 18.84
C ARG A 252 -29.81 -11.59 17.49
N PRO A 253 -30.72 -10.95 16.75
CA PRO A 253 -31.00 -11.36 15.39
C PRO A 253 -29.78 -11.14 14.47
N GLY A 254 -29.53 -12.07 13.55
CA GLY A 254 -28.36 -12.05 12.65
C GLY A 254 -28.22 -10.78 11.80
N ASN A 255 -29.30 -10.05 11.57
CA ASN A 255 -29.30 -8.84 10.73
C ASN A 255 -29.31 -7.53 11.57
N SER A 256 -28.97 -7.60 12.85
CA SER A 256 -29.03 -6.44 13.77
C SER A 256 -27.90 -5.42 13.60
N LEU A 257 -26.79 -5.80 12.95
CA LEU A 257 -25.59 -4.96 12.88
C LEU A 257 -25.46 -4.26 11.52
N ASN A 258 -25.23 -2.94 11.56
CA ASN A 258 -24.79 -2.19 10.39
C ASN A 258 -23.26 -2.14 10.37
N ILE A 259 -22.66 -2.84 9.42
CA ILE A 259 -21.20 -2.82 9.23
C ILE A 259 -20.86 -1.89 8.06
N GLY A 260 -19.92 -0.98 8.29
CA GLY A 260 -19.47 0.01 7.32
C GLY A 260 -17.97 0.01 7.12
N THR A 261 -17.56 0.33 5.89
CA THR A 261 -16.16 0.60 5.56
C THR A 261 -16.05 1.64 4.44
N TYR A 262 -14.84 2.03 4.08
CA TYR A 262 -14.58 2.97 3.00
C TYR A 262 -13.74 2.31 1.91
N LEU A 263 -13.80 2.86 0.69
CA LEU A 263 -12.93 2.40 -0.39
C LEU A 263 -11.48 2.86 -0.12
N PRO A 264 -10.50 1.94 0.01
CA PRO A 264 -9.14 2.31 0.36
C PRO A 264 -8.39 2.95 -0.81
N TYR A 265 -7.38 3.77 -0.49
CA TYR A 265 -6.54 4.43 -1.49
C TYR A 265 -5.83 3.44 -2.42
N ARG A 266 -5.94 3.65 -3.74
CA ARG A 266 -5.30 2.85 -4.81
C ARG A 266 -5.59 1.35 -4.72
N VAL A 267 -6.87 1.02 -4.58
CA VAL A 267 -7.37 -0.35 -4.60
C VAL A 267 -8.33 -0.51 -5.77
N ASP A 268 -8.32 -1.67 -6.41
CA ASP A 268 -9.33 -2.07 -7.38
C ASP A 268 -10.68 -2.19 -6.66
N SER A 269 -11.62 -1.29 -6.99
CA SER A 269 -12.90 -1.21 -6.28
C SER A 269 -13.78 -2.42 -6.48
N GLU A 270 -13.69 -3.08 -7.64
CA GLU A 270 -14.53 -4.24 -7.97
C GLU A 270 -14.01 -5.46 -7.20
N MET A 271 -12.69 -5.70 -7.27
CA MET A 271 -12.05 -6.77 -6.50
C MET A 271 -12.26 -6.60 -4.99
N PHE A 272 -12.23 -5.36 -4.49
CA PHE A 272 -12.48 -5.05 -3.09
C PHE A 272 -13.90 -5.35 -2.64
N LYS A 273 -14.91 -4.88 -3.37
CA LYS A 273 -16.32 -5.17 -3.08
C LYS A 273 -16.58 -6.67 -3.12
N ARG A 274 -16.07 -7.34 -4.17
CA ARG A 274 -16.17 -8.79 -4.31
C ARG A 274 -15.55 -9.53 -3.13
N THR A 275 -14.37 -9.13 -2.67
CA THR A 275 -13.71 -9.75 -1.50
C THR A 275 -14.56 -9.60 -0.24
N LEU A 276 -15.19 -8.43 -0.02
CA LEU A 276 -16.09 -8.21 1.11
C LEU A 276 -17.32 -9.13 1.02
N GLU A 277 -17.97 -9.18 -0.14
CA GLU A 277 -19.19 -9.97 -0.38
C GLU A 277 -18.96 -11.49 -0.31
N GLU A 278 -17.84 -11.98 -0.85
CA GLU A 278 -17.53 -13.41 -0.85
C GLU A 278 -17.05 -13.92 0.51
N THR A 279 -16.57 -13.03 1.38
CA THR A 279 -15.85 -13.44 2.59
C THR A 279 -16.53 -13.09 3.91
N MET A 280 -17.26 -12.00 3.96
CA MET A 280 -17.98 -11.57 5.16
C MET A 280 -19.41 -12.12 5.12
N GLU A 281 -19.85 -12.82 6.18
CA GLU A 281 -21.23 -13.32 6.28
C GLU A 281 -22.24 -12.17 6.42
N TYR A 282 -21.79 -11.06 6.98
CA TYR A 282 -22.59 -9.85 7.22
C TYR A 282 -22.42 -8.84 6.08
N PRO A 283 -23.49 -8.17 5.64
CA PRO A 283 -23.41 -7.17 4.58
C PRO A 283 -22.58 -5.97 5.04
N VAL A 284 -21.53 -5.64 4.27
CA VAL A 284 -20.66 -4.48 4.53
C VAL A 284 -21.01 -3.37 3.55
N LYS A 285 -21.44 -2.22 4.07
CA LYS A 285 -21.67 -1.01 3.27
C LYS A 285 -20.34 -0.32 2.99
N VAL A 286 -20.01 -0.13 1.72
CA VAL A 286 -18.82 0.61 1.29
C VAL A 286 -19.21 2.05 0.98
N TYR A 287 -18.59 3.00 1.67
CA TYR A 287 -18.80 4.43 1.47
C TYR A 287 -17.67 5.01 0.64
N THR A 288 -18.01 5.70 -0.44
CA THR A 288 -17.04 6.43 -1.26
C THR A 288 -17.14 7.93 -0.98
N ILE A 289 -16.07 8.55 -0.48
CA ILE A 289 -16.09 10.02 -0.38
C ILE A 289 -15.81 10.57 -1.77
N THR A 290 -16.85 11.13 -2.38
CA THR A 290 -16.65 12.14 -3.41
C THR A 290 -16.18 13.41 -2.68
N ASN A 291 -14.96 13.87 -2.95
CA ASN A 291 -14.53 15.20 -2.51
C ASN A 291 -15.45 16.23 -3.20
N LYS A 292 -16.59 16.54 -2.58
CA LYS A 292 -17.24 17.82 -2.83
C LYS A 292 -16.37 18.86 -2.13
N ASP A 293 -16.01 19.90 -2.87
CA ASP A 293 -15.28 21.09 -2.43
C ASP A 293 -13.74 21.08 -2.53
N SER A 294 -13.22 20.86 -3.74
CA SER A 294 -12.04 21.59 -4.22
C SER A 294 -12.38 22.66 -5.28
N SER A 295 -13.67 22.98 -5.44
CA SER A 295 -14.19 24.00 -6.38
C SER A 295 -14.79 25.22 -5.68
N SER A 296 -14.23 25.64 -4.54
CA SER A 296 -14.41 26.99 -4.00
C SER A 296 -13.02 27.57 -3.72
N LYS A 297 -12.74 28.67 -4.42
CA LYS A 297 -11.47 29.40 -4.49
C LYS A 297 -11.01 29.95 -3.15
#